data_AF-A0A558RDH6-F1
#
_entry.id   AF-A0A558RDH6-F1
#
_cell.length_a   1.000
_cell.length_b   1.000
_cell.length_c   1.000
_cell.angle_alpha   90.00
_cell.angle_beta   90.00
_cell.angle_gamma   90.00
#
_symmetry.space_group_name_H-M   'P 1'
#
loop_
_entity.id
_entity.type
_entity.pdbx_description
1 polymer ?
#
loop_
_entity_poly.entity_id
_entity_poly.type
_entity_poly.pdbx_seq_one_letter_code
_entity_poly.pdbx_strand_id
1 'polypeptide(L)'
;MEAAFPFFSRTDFQGQPSSRAYRPYKAFEAVLDRLLGEQVRADGACGVDLWCALTNTRWFGPDGVEVSYGFRRAGHAVAWVREEGDDLTWYCSGEPGQVAQWIEEVLAGAGWSWRRLEPDAADTREVPDDSQRLP
;
A
#
# COMPACT_ATOMS: atom_id res chain seq x y z
N MET A 1 -34.75 21.94 10.09
CA MET A 1 -33.33 22.20 9.74
C MET A 1 -32.99 21.26 8.60
N GLU A 2 -33.04 21.78 7.37
CA GLU A 2 -32.63 21.02 6.17
C GLU A 2 -31.10 20.97 6.13
N ALA A 3 -30.54 19.76 6.07
CA ALA A 3 -29.12 19.60 5.83
C ALA A 3 -28.83 20.00 4.37
N ALA A 4 -28.27 21.19 4.16
CA ALA A 4 -27.75 21.59 2.87
C ALA A 4 -26.54 20.71 2.53
N PHE A 5 -26.73 19.73 1.65
CA PHE A 5 -25.61 18.93 1.12
C PHE A 5 -24.70 19.85 0.29
N PRO A 6 -23.40 19.99 0.62
CA PRO A 6 -22.58 21.12 0.16
C PRO A 6 -22.05 21.00 -1.28
N PHE A 7 -22.52 20.03 -2.07
CA PHE A 7 -22.00 19.76 -3.41
C PHE A 7 -23.06 20.09 -4.45
N PHE A 8 -22.90 21.23 -5.14
CA PHE A 8 -23.90 21.75 -6.09
C PHE A 8 -23.38 21.92 -7.52
N SER A 9 -22.07 21.75 -7.77
CA SER A 9 -21.49 21.94 -9.11
C SER A 9 -20.39 20.93 -9.47
N ARG A 10 -20.20 20.68 -10.76
CA ARG A 10 -19.11 19.83 -11.28
C ARG A 10 -17.71 20.36 -10.92
N THR A 11 -17.60 21.67 -10.72
CA THR A 11 -16.36 22.35 -10.32
C THR A 11 -15.91 21.98 -8.91
N ASP A 12 -16.84 21.62 -8.02
CA ASP A 12 -16.53 21.21 -6.64
C ASP A 12 -15.73 19.90 -6.57
N PHE A 13 -15.71 19.13 -7.66
CA PHE A 13 -14.98 17.87 -7.79
C PHE A 13 -13.74 17.98 -8.67
N GLN A 14 -13.35 19.19 -9.10
CA GLN A 14 -12.12 19.38 -9.87
C GLN A 14 -10.91 18.93 -9.06
N GLY A 15 -10.08 18.06 -9.65
CA GLY A 15 -8.92 17.47 -8.98
C GLY A 15 -9.24 16.25 -8.11
N GLN A 16 -10.51 15.90 -7.90
CA GLN A 16 -10.86 14.68 -7.16
C GLN A 16 -10.79 13.45 -8.08
N PRO A 17 -9.93 12.47 -7.78
CA PRO A 17 -9.83 11.27 -8.60
C PRO A 17 -11.14 10.47 -8.55
N SER A 18 -11.60 10.03 -9.73
CA SER A 18 -12.73 9.11 -9.85
C SER A 18 -12.45 7.80 -9.10
N SER A 19 -13.48 7.15 -8.58
CA SER A 19 -13.39 5.78 -8.04
C SER A 19 -12.78 4.78 -9.02
N ARG A 20 -12.85 5.05 -10.33
CA ARG A 20 -12.18 4.27 -11.37
C ARG A 20 -10.66 4.18 -11.16
N ALA A 21 -10.02 5.23 -10.67
CA ALA A 21 -8.59 5.25 -10.37
C ALA A 21 -8.21 4.25 -9.26
N TYR A 22 -9.18 3.83 -8.44
CA TYR A 22 -8.97 2.89 -7.34
C TYR A 22 -9.38 1.44 -7.67
N ARG A 23 -9.89 1.17 -8.88
CA ARG A 23 -10.26 -0.20 -9.29
C ARG A 23 -9.10 -1.20 -9.21
N PRO A 24 -7.85 -0.86 -9.61
CA PRO A 24 -6.72 -1.77 -9.46
C PRO A 24 -6.52 -2.22 -8.00
N TYR A 25 -6.57 -1.26 -7.07
CA TYR A 25 -6.46 -1.53 -5.64
C TYR A 25 -7.59 -2.41 -5.12
N LYS A 26 -8.83 -2.16 -5.53
CA LYS A 26 -9.97 -2.99 -5.11
C LYS A 26 -9.92 -4.41 -5.67
N ALA A 27 -9.46 -4.57 -6.90
CA ALA A 27 -9.24 -5.88 -7.48
C ALA A 27 -8.14 -6.63 -6.71
N PHE A 28 -7.03 -5.97 -6.40
CA PHE A 28 -5.95 -6.59 -5.62
C PHE A 28 -6.36 -6.89 -4.17
N GLU A 29 -7.05 -5.97 -3.48
CA GLU A 29 -7.60 -6.20 -2.13
C GLU A 29 -8.53 -7.44 -2.10
N ALA A 30 -9.33 -7.66 -3.14
CA ALA A 30 -10.16 -8.86 -3.26
C ALA A 30 -9.33 -10.14 -3.50
N VAL A 31 -8.19 -10.05 -4.20
CA VAL A 31 -7.24 -11.16 -4.35
C VAL A 31 -6.58 -11.49 -3.01
N LEU A 32 -6.12 -10.47 -2.28
CA LEU A 32 -5.53 -10.64 -0.95
C LEU A 32 -6.50 -11.32 0.02
N ASP A 33 -7.74 -10.83 0.07
CA ASP A 33 -8.78 -11.43 0.92
C ASP A 33 -9.07 -12.88 0.54
N ARG A 34 -9.22 -13.16 -0.76
CA ARG A 34 -9.50 -14.52 -1.24
C ARG A 34 -8.37 -15.51 -0.93
N LEU A 35 -7.11 -15.08 -1.06
CA LEU A 35 -5.96 -15.99 -1.03
C LEU A 35 -5.27 -16.07 0.33
N LEU A 36 -5.18 -14.94 1.05
CA LEU A 36 -4.46 -14.82 2.31
C LEU A 36 -5.41 -14.64 3.49
N GLY A 37 -6.67 -14.33 3.23
CA GLY A 37 -7.62 -13.88 4.25
C GLY A 37 -7.91 -14.91 5.34
N GLU A 38 -7.91 -16.21 5.05
CA GLU A 38 -8.09 -17.23 6.10
C GLU A 38 -6.94 -17.18 7.12
N GLN A 39 -5.70 -17.17 6.64
CA GLN A 39 -4.50 -17.15 7.47
C GLN A 39 -4.37 -15.84 8.25
N VAL A 40 -4.64 -14.71 7.57
CA VAL A 40 -4.58 -13.37 8.18
C VAL A 40 -5.67 -13.18 9.24
N ARG A 41 -6.86 -13.76 9.07
CA ARG A 41 -7.90 -13.76 10.12
C ARG A 41 -7.52 -14.67 11.30
N ALA A 42 -6.86 -15.79 11.04
CA ALA A 42 -6.48 -16.75 12.07
C ALA A 42 -5.29 -16.30 12.94
N ASP A 43 -4.33 -15.55 12.37
CA ASP A 43 -3.09 -15.17 13.06
C ASP A 43 -2.71 -13.69 12.86
N GLY A 44 -2.50 -12.99 13.97
CA GLY A 44 -2.02 -11.60 14.00
C GLY A 44 -0.67 -11.40 13.33
N ALA A 45 0.23 -12.39 13.45
CA ALA A 45 1.55 -12.32 12.82
C ALA A 45 1.44 -12.29 11.28
N CYS A 46 0.51 -13.06 10.70
CA CYS A 46 0.24 -13.02 9.27
C CYS A 46 -0.30 -11.65 8.82
N GLY A 47 -1.04 -10.94 9.69
CA GLY A 47 -1.45 -9.55 9.44
C GLY A 47 -0.26 -8.57 9.39
N VAL A 48 0.73 -8.76 10.27
CA VAL A 48 1.99 -8.00 10.24
C VAL A 48 2.77 -8.30 8.96
N ASP A 49 2.93 -9.57 8.59
CA ASP A 49 3.58 -9.97 7.34
C ASP A 49 2.90 -9.32 6.12
N LEU A 50 1.57 -9.28 6.10
CA LEU A 50 0.81 -8.64 5.04
C LEU A 50 1.08 -7.13 5.00
N TRP A 51 1.14 -6.46 6.15
CA TRP A 51 1.49 -5.04 6.19
C TRP A 51 2.89 -4.78 5.62
N CYS A 52 3.88 -5.57 6.03
CA CYS A 52 5.27 -5.48 5.56
C CYS A 52 5.36 -5.68 4.03
N ALA A 53 4.60 -6.65 3.50
CA ALA A 53 4.58 -6.99 2.09
C ALA A 53 3.89 -5.94 1.20
N LEU A 54 2.97 -5.14 1.74
CA LEU A 54 2.29 -4.08 1.00
C LEU A 54 3.05 -2.75 1.01
N THR A 55 3.76 -2.46 2.10
CA THR A 55 4.52 -1.23 2.25
C THR A 55 5.85 -1.26 1.51
N ASN A 56 6.27 -0.11 0.96
CA ASN A 56 7.49 0.01 0.14
C ASN A 56 7.65 -1.08 -0.93
N THR A 57 6.52 -1.56 -1.44
CA THR A 57 6.47 -2.65 -2.41
C THR A 57 5.49 -2.27 -3.51
N ARG A 58 5.89 -2.57 -4.74
CA ARG A 58 5.04 -2.48 -5.92
C ARG A 58 4.71 -3.88 -6.38
N TRP A 59 3.42 -4.15 -6.51
CA TRP A 59 2.87 -5.41 -6.98
C TRP A 59 2.41 -5.27 -8.43
N PHE A 60 2.77 -6.26 -9.24
CA PHE A 60 2.44 -6.38 -10.65
C PHE A 60 1.57 -7.61 -10.84
N GLY A 61 0.35 -7.41 -11.31
CA GLY A 61 -0.61 -8.48 -11.56
C GLY A 61 -0.75 -8.82 -13.05
N PRO A 62 -1.64 -9.77 -13.38
CA PRO A 62 -2.05 -10.05 -14.75
C PRO A 62 -2.57 -8.79 -15.46
N ASP A 63 -2.52 -8.80 -16.80
CA ASP A 63 -3.04 -7.71 -17.65
C ASP A 63 -2.37 -6.33 -17.42
N GLY A 64 -1.16 -6.32 -16.86
CA GLY A 64 -0.38 -5.09 -16.63
C GLY A 64 -0.90 -4.25 -15.46
N VAL A 65 -1.69 -4.85 -14.55
CA VAL A 65 -2.14 -4.19 -13.33
C VAL A 65 -0.94 -3.91 -12.43
N GLU A 66 -0.86 -2.68 -11.92
CA GLU A 66 0.17 -2.27 -10.98
C GLU A 66 -0.46 -1.57 -9.77
N VAL A 67 -0.03 -1.95 -8.57
CA VAL A 67 -0.49 -1.34 -7.31
C VAL A 67 0.67 -1.17 -6.33
N SER A 68 0.66 -0.06 -5.61
CA SER A 68 1.62 0.22 -4.53
C SER A 68 0.91 0.94 -3.39
N TYR A 69 1.17 0.53 -2.15
CA TYR A 69 0.47 1.08 -1.00
C TYR A 69 1.39 2.05 -0.23
N GLY A 70 0.86 3.21 0.14
CA GLY A 70 1.44 3.99 1.22
C GLY A 70 1.16 3.33 2.57
N PHE A 71 1.99 3.64 3.57
CA PHE A 71 1.97 3.04 4.92
C PHE A 71 0.55 2.95 5.53
N ARG A 72 -0.18 4.06 5.52
CA ARG A 72 -1.54 4.12 6.07
C ARG A 72 -2.55 3.28 5.28
N ARG A 73 -2.43 3.27 3.95
CA ARG A 73 -3.31 2.50 3.08
C ARG A 73 -3.05 0.99 3.22
N ALA A 74 -1.79 0.60 3.43
CA ALA A 74 -1.46 -0.78 3.74
C ALA A 74 -2.13 -1.21 5.04
N GLY A 75 -2.11 -0.37 6.09
CA GLY A 75 -2.84 -0.62 7.34
C GLY A 75 -4.34 -0.83 7.11
N HIS A 76 -4.98 0.03 6.32
CA HIS A 76 -6.38 -0.14 5.95
C HIS A 76 -6.65 -1.45 5.20
N ALA A 77 -5.76 -1.87 4.29
CA ALA A 77 -5.91 -3.13 3.56
C ALA A 77 -5.81 -4.35 4.49
N VAL A 78 -4.91 -4.32 5.48
CA VAL A 78 -4.80 -5.38 6.50
C VAL A 78 -6.06 -5.43 7.35
N ALA A 79 -6.54 -4.29 7.87
CA ALA A 79 -7.76 -4.23 8.65
C ALA A 79 -8.97 -4.79 7.87
N TRP A 80 -9.04 -4.50 6.57
CA TRP A 80 -10.07 -5.07 5.69
C TRP A 80 -9.96 -6.60 5.56
N VAL A 81 -8.78 -7.14 5.23
CA VAL A 81 -8.57 -8.58 5.04
C VAL A 81 -8.76 -9.36 6.35
N ARG A 82 -8.35 -8.77 7.48
CA ARG A 82 -8.45 -9.38 8.80
C ARG A 82 -9.83 -9.27 9.42
N GLU A 83 -10.65 -8.31 8.99
CA GLU A 83 -11.92 -7.95 9.63
C GLU A 83 -11.74 -7.50 11.10
N GLU A 84 -10.56 -7.01 11.46
CA GLU A 84 -10.21 -6.56 12.81
C GLU A 84 -9.32 -5.31 12.79
N GLY A 85 -9.59 -4.41 13.72
CA GLY A 85 -8.84 -3.17 13.90
C GLY A 85 -9.18 -2.12 12.85
N ASP A 86 -8.33 -1.10 12.78
CA ASP A 86 -8.42 0.00 11.83
C ASP A 86 -7.06 0.24 11.14
N ASP A 87 -6.98 1.26 10.30
CA ASP A 87 -5.74 1.60 9.60
C ASP A 87 -4.58 1.96 10.52
N LEU A 88 -4.86 2.47 11.73
CA LEU A 88 -3.85 2.83 12.73
C LEU A 88 -3.36 1.63 13.53
N THR A 89 -4.22 0.62 13.72
CA THR A 89 -3.87 -0.62 14.44
C THR A 89 -2.70 -1.34 13.78
N TRP A 90 -2.69 -1.37 12.44
CA TRP A 90 -1.68 -2.06 11.63
C TRP A 90 -0.57 -1.13 11.13
N TYR A 91 -0.68 0.18 11.38
CA TYR A 91 0.30 1.15 10.93
C TYR A 91 1.65 0.93 11.60
N CYS A 92 2.71 0.72 10.79
CA CYS A 92 4.06 0.44 11.27
C CYS A 92 4.15 -0.80 12.17
N SER A 93 3.35 -1.84 11.89
CA SER A 93 3.36 -3.07 12.68
C SER A 93 4.59 -3.96 12.44
N GLY A 94 5.43 -3.66 11.44
CA GLY A 94 6.65 -4.41 11.13
C GLY A 94 7.63 -3.64 10.21
N GLU A 95 8.56 -4.36 9.57
CA GLU A 95 9.59 -3.79 8.69
C GLU A 95 9.06 -3.61 7.25
N PRO A 96 9.05 -2.39 6.69
CA PRO A 96 8.47 -2.13 5.38
C PRO A 96 9.28 -2.68 4.21
N GLY A 97 8.58 -3.24 3.23
CA GLY A 97 9.18 -3.81 2.02
C GLY A 97 9.77 -5.20 2.21
N GLN A 98 9.45 -5.87 3.33
CA GLN A 98 9.75 -7.26 3.55
C GLN A 98 8.54 -8.11 3.15
N VAL A 99 8.67 -8.87 2.07
CA VAL A 99 7.65 -9.83 1.63
C VAL A 99 7.95 -11.19 2.26
N ALA A 100 7.05 -11.68 3.10
CA ALA A 100 7.16 -13.02 3.66
C ALA A 100 7.03 -14.08 2.55
N GLN A 101 7.82 -15.15 2.62
CA GLN A 101 7.88 -16.19 1.58
C GLN A 101 6.50 -16.78 1.26
N TRP A 102 5.67 -17.02 2.27
CA TRP A 102 4.34 -17.59 2.07
C TRP A 102 3.40 -16.66 1.27
N ILE A 103 3.52 -15.34 1.46
CA ILE A 103 2.76 -14.34 0.68
C ILE A 103 3.23 -14.33 -0.76
N GLU A 104 4.55 -14.33 -0.96
CA GLU A 104 5.16 -14.38 -2.29
C GLU A 104 4.71 -15.61 -3.06
N GLU A 105 4.81 -16.80 -2.47
CA GLU A 105 4.44 -18.07 -3.12
C GLU A 105 2.96 -18.11 -3.50
N VAL A 106 2.07 -17.70 -2.59
CA VAL A 106 0.63 -17.69 -2.84
C VAL A 106 0.24 -16.69 -3.93
N LEU A 107 0.80 -15.48 -3.89
CA LEU A 107 0.51 -14.45 -4.89
C LEU A 107 1.16 -14.75 -6.24
N ALA A 108 2.36 -15.33 -6.26
CA ALA A 108 3.00 -15.83 -7.48
C ALA A 108 2.15 -16.92 -8.16
N GLY A 109 1.54 -17.82 -7.38
CA GLY A 109 0.58 -18.80 -7.89
C GLY A 109 -0.65 -18.18 -8.56
N ALA A 110 -1.00 -16.94 -8.21
CA ALA A 110 -2.07 -16.16 -8.82
C ALA A 110 -1.61 -15.20 -9.94
N GLY A 111 -0.33 -15.31 -10.36
CA GLY A 111 0.23 -14.49 -11.43
C GLY A 111 0.69 -13.10 -10.99
N TRP A 112 0.89 -12.89 -9.69
CA TRP A 112 1.42 -11.64 -9.17
C TRP A 112 2.92 -11.73 -8.93
N SER A 113 3.64 -10.65 -9.21
CA SER A 113 5.05 -10.48 -8.85
C SER A 113 5.25 -9.14 -8.18
N TRP A 114 6.40 -8.93 -7.56
CA TRP A 114 6.64 -7.71 -6.79
C TRP A 114 8.05 -7.17 -7.02
N ARG A 115 8.23 -5.89 -6.70
CA ARG A 115 9.53 -5.24 -6.59
C ARG A 115 9.52 -4.35 -5.36
N ARG A 116 10.61 -4.38 -4.60
CA ARG A 116 10.85 -3.40 -3.54
C ARG A 116 11.00 -2.03 -4.16
N LEU A 117 10.25 -1.06 -3.65
CA LEU A 117 10.52 0.33 -3.95
C LEU A 117 11.75 0.69 -3.13
N GLU A 118 12.83 1.10 -3.80
CA GLU A 118 13.93 1.72 -3.08
C GLU A 118 13.33 2.88 -2.26
N PRO A 119 13.70 3.05 -0.98
CA PRO A 119 13.45 4.33 -0.35
C PRO A 119 14.11 5.32 -1.28
N ASP A 120 13.33 6.25 -1.87
CA ASP A 120 13.79 7.26 -2.83
C ASP A 120 15.25 7.50 -2.54
N ALA A 121 16.14 7.06 -3.45
CA ALA A 121 17.56 7.28 -3.30
C ALA A 121 17.65 8.76 -3.00
N ALA A 122 17.93 9.09 -1.74
CA ALA A 122 18.02 10.45 -1.34
C ALA A 122 19.06 10.99 -2.32
N ASP A 123 18.64 11.92 -3.16
CA ASP A 123 19.55 12.76 -3.90
C ASP A 123 20.21 13.67 -2.86
N THR A 124 20.90 13.08 -1.88
CA THR A 124 22.11 13.60 -1.31
C THR A 124 23.15 13.50 -2.41
N ARG A 125 22.99 14.33 -3.46
CA ARG A 125 24.10 15.19 -3.83
C ARG A 125 24.51 15.88 -2.54
N GLU A 126 25.41 15.25 -1.78
CA GLU A 126 26.31 15.96 -0.90
C GLU A 126 26.88 17.08 -1.78
N VAL A 127 26.36 18.29 -1.61
CA VAL A 127 27.04 19.47 -2.12
C VAL A 127 28.38 19.44 -1.36
N PRO A 128 29.52 19.24 -2.04
CA PRO A 128 30.79 19.25 -1.33
C PRO A 128 30.89 20.59 -0.62
N ASP A 129 31.15 20.54 0.69
CA ASP A 129 31.38 21.70 1.54
C ASP A 129 32.62 22.44 1.00
N ASP A 130 32.38 23.48 0.20
CA ASP A 130 33.43 24.33 -0.39
C ASP A 130 34.03 25.31 0.65
N SER A 131 33.78 25.08 1.95
CA SER A 131 34.30 25.90 3.05
C SER A 131 35.80 25.70 3.34
N GLN A 132 36.51 24.86 2.59
CA GLN A 132 37.96 24.67 2.75
C GLN A 132 38.84 25.37 1.68
N ARG A 133 38.28 26.27 0.86
CA ARG A 133 39.10 27.16 0.02
C ARG A 133 39.06 28.59 0.54
N LEU A 134 39.88 28.86 1.56
CA LEU A 134 40.38 30.21 1.83
C LEU A 134 41.88 30.25 1.45
N PRO A 135 42.34 31.27 0.72
CA PRO A 135 43.76 31.51 0.47
C PRO A 135 44.52 31.95 1.72
#